data_AF-J3IE85-F1
#
_entry.id   AF-J3IE85-F1
#
_cell.length_a   1.000
_cell.length_b   1.000
_cell.length_c   1.000
_cell.angle_alpha   90.00
_cell.angle_beta   90.00
_cell.angle_gamma   90.00
#
_symmetry.space_group_name_H-M   'P 1'
#
loop_
_entity.id
_entity.type
_entity.pdbx_description
1 polymer ?
#
loop_
_entity_poly.entity_id
_entity_poly.type
_entity_poly.pdbx_seq_one_letter_code
_entity_poly.pdbx_strand_id
1 'polypeptide(L)'
;MIHERKGKRPHPEIPKRTPDNCDRDDSAGRRIKVVMTRSMRSLGRALWGTFTYLVGVLINLLLGVAALVIVLLVVLYATADSTSSDMVPRLNALVATANDHKVGYFQDQDWCEALLVDTGNYASSPASTCGDGDNAKPFDGHGNEIFAKVRAAAKKAGITPIRISVLSEKGTVSFAQIDLSCFYCYASYIYSPQAAYQPDKAEKASVTDMSGGWYYVDTGI
;
A
#
# COMPACT_ATOMS: atom_id res chain seq x y z
N MET A 1 21.92 -30.36 134.37
CA MET A 1 21.36 -31.69 134.00
C MET A 1 21.39 -31.80 132.50
N ILE A 2 22.06 -32.84 132.02
CA ILE A 2 22.41 -33.08 130.61
C ILE A 2 21.18 -33.62 129.88
N HIS A 3 20.86 -33.06 128.71
CA HIS A 3 20.12 -33.79 127.69
C HIS A 3 20.66 -33.43 126.29
N GLU A 4 21.38 -34.40 125.72
CA GLU A 4 21.77 -34.45 124.32
C GLU A 4 20.53 -34.38 123.41
N ARG A 5 20.57 -33.55 122.36
CA ARG A 5 19.71 -33.72 121.18
C ARG A 5 20.59 -33.91 119.94
N LYS A 6 20.47 -35.10 119.36
CA LYS A 6 21.09 -35.53 118.11
C LYS A 6 20.49 -34.76 116.92
N GLY A 7 21.34 -34.56 115.91
CA GLY A 7 21.10 -33.66 114.79
C GLY A 7 20.19 -34.17 113.68
N LYS A 8 19.83 -33.23 112.80
CA LYS A 8 19.42 -33.45 111.41
C LYS A 8 20.03 -32.32 110.57
N ARG A 9 20.86 -32.68 109.59
CA ARG A 9 21.48 -31.74 108.63
C ARG A 9 20.44 -31.29 107.58
N PRO A 10 20.58 -30.09 107.00
CA PRO A 10 19.61 -29.49 106.08
C PRO A 10 19.68 -30.08 104.67
N HIS A 11 18.53 -30.18 104.00
CA HIS A 11 18.44 -30.45 102.56
C HIS A 11 18.87 -29.20 101.76
N PRO A 12 19.73 -29.34 100.73
CA PRO A 12 20.15 -28.20 99.91
C PRO A 12 19.09 -27.82 98.86
N GLU A 13 18.78 -26.53 98.78
CA GLU A 13 18.00 -25.92 97.69
C GLU A 13 18.79 -25.99 96.38
N ILE A 14 18.16 -26.50 95.32
CA ILE A 14 18.69 -26.47 93.95
C ILE A 14 18.09 -25.24 93.26
N PRO A 15 18.90 -24.29 92.74
CA PRO A 15 18.39 -23.14 92.02
C PRO A 15 17.79 -23.58 90.67
N LYS A 16 16.53 -23.20 90.41
CA LYS A 16 15.91 -23.36 89.09
C LYS A 16 16.63 -22.47 88.09
N ARG A 17 17.31 -23.08 87.12
CA ARG A 17 17.80 -22.43 85.90
C ARG A 17 16.61 -21.85 85.12
N THR A 18 16.72 -20.59 84.73
CA THR A 18 15.95 -19.96 83.64
C THR A 18 16.33 -20.64 82.32
N PRO A 19 15.38 -20.98 81.42
CA PRO A 19 15.75 -21.43 80.09
C PRO A 19 16.25 -20.23 79.26
N ASP A 20 17.44 -20.40 78.69
CA ASP A 20 18.00 -19.54 77.65
C ASP A 20 17.07 -19.55 76.40
N ASN A 21 16.61 -18.37 75.99
CA ASN A 21 15.94 -18.16 74.70
C ASN A 21 16.98 -18.31 73.57
N CYS A 22 16.94 -19.44 72.87
CA CYS A 22 17.62 -19.65 71.60
C CYS A 22 16.68 -19.39 70.42
N ASP A 23 16.39 -18.13 70.11
CA ASP A 23 15.76 -17.71 68.83
C ASP A 23 16.80 -17.73 67.70
N ARG A 24 17.20 -18.93 67.25
CA ARG A 24 18.15 -19.08 66.13
C ARG A 24 17.51 -19.48 64.80
N ASP A 25 16.25 -19.93 64.79
CA ASP A 25 15.58 -20.43 63.59
C ASP A 25 14.82 -19.35 62.78
N ASP A 26 14.47 -18.22 63.38
CA ASP A 26 13.66 -17.19 62.71
C ASP A 26 14.44 -16.35 61.67
N SER A 27 15.78 -16.38 61.72
CA SER A 27 16.64 -15.59 60.83
C SER A 27 16.88 -16.26 59.46
N ALA A 28 16.99 -17.59 59.43
CA ALA A 28 17.24 -18.36 58.21
C ALA A 28 15.98 -18.44 57.33
N GLY A 29 14.81 -18.72 57.92
CA GLY A 29 13.53 -18.77 57.21
C GLY A 29 13.13 -17.42 56.59
N ARG A 30 13.42 -16.29 57.26
CA ARG A 30 13.21 -14.95 56.70
C ARG A 30 14.12 -14.65 55.51
N ARG A 31 15.41 -15.02 55.59
CA ARG A 31 16.37 -14.82 54.48
C ARG A 31 16.00 -15.64 53.26
N ILE A 32 15.59 -16.90 53.44
CA ILE A 32 15.14 -17.78 52.34
C ILE A 32 13.89 -17.20 51.67
N LYS A 33 12.87 -16.76 52.43
CA LYS A 33 11.66 -16.13 51.89
C LYS A 33 11.95 -14.86 51.08
N VAL A 34 12.88 -14.02 51.53
CA VAL A 34 13.26 -12.77 50.85
C VAL A 34 14.02 -13.06 49.55
N VAL A 35 14.91 -14.06 49.54
CA VAL A 35 15.61 -14.49 48.32
C VAL A 35 14.63 -15.11 47.32
N MET A 36 13.73 -15.99 47.76
CA MET A 36 12.69 -16.57 46.91
C MET A 36 11.77 -15.52 46.28
N THR A 37 11.31 -14.53 47.06
CA THR A 37 10.45 -13.46 46.54
C THR A 37 11.18 -12.50 45.60
N ARG A 38 12.48 -12.23 45.81
CA ARG A 38 13.29 -11.45 44.86
C ARG A 38 13.53 -12.21 43.55
N SER A 39 13.85 -13.51 43.63
CA SER A 39 14.02 -14.36 42.45
C SER A 39 12.72 -14.52 41.66
N MET A 40 11.57 -14.72 42.33
CA MET A 40 10.24 -14.76 41.70
C MET A 40 9.88 -13.43 41.02
N ARG A 41 10.20 -12.28 41.64
CA ARG A 41 9.97 -10.96 41.02
C ARG A 41 10.88 -10.74 39.80
N SER A 42 12.12 -11.23 39.85
CA SER A 42 13.05 -11.15 38.71
C SER A 42 12.60 -12.02 37.54
N LEU A 43 12.21 -13.27 37.81
CA LEU A 43 11.62 -14.18 36.81
C LEU A 43 10.32 -13.62 36.23
N GLY A 44 9.45 -13.07 37.07
CA GLY A 44 8.21 -12.43 36.62
C GLY A 44 8.45 -11.26 35.68
N ARG A 45 9.45 -10.41 35.94
CA ARG A 45 9.82 -9.32 35.02
C ARG A 45 10.42 -9.82 33.71
N ALA A 46 11.28 -10.85 33.76
CA ALA A 46 11.85 -11.45 32.56
C ALA A 46 10.78 -12.10 31.67
N LEU A 47 9.85 -12.84 32.27
CA LEU A 47 8.70 -13.46 31.60
C LEU A 47 7.72 -12.43 31.04
N TRP A 48 7.48 -11.34 31.76
CA TRP A 48 6.65 -10.24 31.27
C TRP A 48 7.30 -9.53 30.08
N GLY A 49 8.62 -9.27 30.15
CA GLY A 49 9.38 -8.69 29.05
C GLY A 49 9.34 -9.54 27.78
N THR A 50 9.58 -10.85 27.90
CA THR A 50 9.46 -11.78 26.75
C THR A 50 8.04 -11.90 26.23
N PHE A 51 7.03 -11.90 27.11
CA PHE A 51 5.62 -11.88 26.69
C PHE A 51 5.27 -10.63 25.89
N THR A 52 5.62 -9.43 26.38
CA THR A 52 5.35 -8.17 25.66
C THR A 52 6.10 -8.10 24.34
N TYR A 53 7.32 -8.63 24.27
CA TYR A 53 8.09 -8.75 23.03
C TYR A 53 7.39 -9.67 22.03
N LEU A 54 6.97 -10.86 22.45
CA LEU A 54 6.24 -11.80 21.58
C LEU A 54 4.91 -11.22 21.09
N VAL A 55 4.17 -10.51 21.94
CA VAL A 55 2.95 -9.79 21.55
C VAL A 55 3.27 -8.71 20.52
N GLY A 56 4.33 -7.92 20.71
CA GLY A 56 4.77 -6.91 19.75
C GLY A 56 5.17 -7.51 18.39
N VAL A 57 5.89 -8.63 18.41
CA VAL A 57 6.23 -9.38 17.18
C VAL A 57 4.98 -9.88 16.48
N LEU A 58 4.00 -10.43 17.22
CA LEU A 58 2.74 -10.89 16.67
C LEU A 58 1.94 -9.74 16.03
N ILE A 59 1.86 -8.58 16.71
CA ILE A 59 1.19 -7.38 16.16
C ILE A 59 1.88 -6.93 14.87
N ASN A 60 3.21 -6.84 14.84
CA ASN A 60 3.94 -6.45 13.64
C ASN A 60 3.76 -7.44 12.50
N LEU A 61 3.70 -8.74 12.80
CA LEU A 61 3.44 -9.78 11.82
C LEU A 61 2.02 -9.66 11.24
N LEU A 62 1.02 -9.42 12.10
CA LEU A 62 -0.35 -9.17 11.66
C LEU A 62 -0.46 -7.90 10.81
N LEU A 63 0.21 -6.82 11.19
CA LEU A 63 0.27 -5.58 10.39
C LEU A 63 0.95 -5.80 9.04
N GLY A 64 2.04 -6.58 9.02
CA GLY A 64 2.74 -6.94 7.77
C GLY A 64 1.86 -7.78 6.85
N VAL A 65 1.17 -8.79 7.38
CA VAL A 65 0.20 -9.60 6.62
C VAL A 65 -0.96 -8.74 6.13
N ALA A 66 -1.53 -7.87 6.98
CA ALA A 66 -2.61 -6.98 6.60
C ALA A 66 -2.18 -6.02 5.48
N ALA A 67 -0.98 -5.43 5.58
CA ALA A 67 -0.43 -4.58 4.53
C ALA A 67 -0.27 -5.34 3.21
N LEU A 68 0.24 -6.58 3.25
CA LEU A 68 0.41 -7.41 2.06
C LEU A 68 -0.94 -7.76 1.41
N VAL A 69 -1.95 -8.10 2.23
CA VAL A 69 -3.32 -8.33 1.75
C VAL A 69 -3.90 -7.07 1.11
N ILE A 70 -3.73 -5.90 1.73
CA ILE A 70 -4.21 -4.62 1.19
C ILE A 70 -3.55 -4.36 -0.16
N VAL A 71 -2.22 -4.52 -0.28
CA VAL A 71 -1.51 -4.35 -1.55
C VAL A 71 -2.06 -5.29 -2.62
N LEU A 72 -2.29 -6.55 -2.28
CA LEU A 72 -2.81 -7.55 -3.21
C LEU A 72 -4.23 -7.20 -3.67
N LEU A 73 -5.10 -6.75 -2.76
CA LEU A 73 -6.45 -6.28 -3.09
C LEU A 73 -6.43 -5.04 -3.98
N VAL A 74 -5.52 -4.09 -3.73
CA VAL A 74 -5.37 -2.90 -4.57
C VAL A 74 -4.97 -3.28 -6.00
N VAL A 75 -4.02 -4.22 -6.17
CA VAL A 75 -3.58 -4.70 -7.50
C VAL A 75 -4.70 -5.47 -8.23
N LEU A 76 -5.48 -6.29 -7.53
CA LEU A 76 -6.60 -7.00 -8.13
C LEU A 76 -7.74 -6.04 -8.53
N TYR A 77 -8.05 -5.06 -7.67
CA TYR A 77 -9.07 -4.06 -7.97
C TYR A 77 -8.68 -3.20 -9.18
N ALA A 78 -7.42 -2.75 -9.21
CA ALA A 78 -6.80 -2.01 -10.31
C ALA A 78 -6.98 -2.70 -11.68
N THR A 79 -6.67 -3.98 -11.75
CA THR A 79 -6.75 -4.76 -13.01
C THR A 79 -8.18 -5.11 -13.41
N ALA A 80 -9.04 -5.41 -12.42
CA ALA A 80 -10.46 -5.67 -12.67
C ALA A 80 -11.23 -4.42 -13.13
N ASP A 81 -10.92 -3.25 -12.58
CA ASP A 81 -11.55 -1.99 -13.00
C ASP A 81 -11.16 -1.64 -14.45
N SER A 82 -9.88 -1.85 -14.79
CA SER A 82 -9.32 -1.59 -16.11
C SER A 82 -9.93 -2.46 -17.22
N THR A 83 -10.39 -3.68 -16.89
CA THR A 83 -10.99 -4.61 -17.85
C THR A 83 -12.50 -4.79 -17.65
N SER A 84 -13.12 -3.91 -16.85
CA SER A 84 -14.56 -3.99 -16.55
C SER A 84 -15.44 -3.73 -17.77
N SER A 85 -16.65 -4.31 -17.79
CA SER A 85 -17.64 -4.08 -18.84
C SER A 85 -18.04 -2.62 -18.99
N ASP A 86 -17.94 -1.84 -17.91
CA ASP A 86 -18.28 -0.42 -17.88
C ASP A 86 -17.17 0.46 -18.48
N MET A 87 -15.97 -0.09 -18.71
CA MET A 87 -14.86 0.64 -19.29
C MET A 87 -15.08 0.92 -20.79
N VAL A 88 -15.61 -0.04 -21.56
CA VAL A 88 -15.85 0.13 -23.00
C VAL A 88 -16.75 1.34 -23.32
N PRO A 89 -17.92 1.55 -22.67
CA PRO A 89 -18.72 2.75 -22.87
C PRO A 89 -17.98 4.05 -22.54
N ARG A 90 -17.11 4.05 -21.51
CA ARG A 90 -16.31 5.22 -21.11
C ARG A 90 -15.26 5.55 -22.16
N LEU A 91 -14.56 4.53 -22.67
CA LEU A 91 -13.59 4.64 -23.75
C LEU A 91 -14.25 5.17 -25.03
N ASN A 92 -15.42 4.62 -25.40
CA ASN A 92 -16.20 5.08 -26.55
C ASN A 92 -16.59 6.56 -26.41
N ALA A 93 -17.05 7.00 -25.24
CA ALA A 93 -17.42 8.40 -25.01
C ALA A 93 -16.22 9.35 -25.11
N LEU A 94 -15.06 8.93 -24.59
CA LEU A 94 -13.81 9.69 -24.69
C LEU A 94 -13.34 9.81 -26.14
N VAL A 95 -13.26 8.70 -26.86
CA VAL A 95 -12.85 8.67 -28.28
C VAL A 95 -13.85 9.41 -29.17
N ALA A 96 -15.15 9.31 -28.91
CA ALA A 96 -16.16 10.10 -29.61
C ALA A 96 -15.92 11.60 -29.42
N THR A 97 -15.64 12.05 -28.19
CA THR A 97 -15.34 13.45 -27.91
C THR A 97 -14.09 13.91 -28.68
N ALA A 98 -13.03 13.10 -28.71
CA ALA A 98 -11.83 13.40 -29.47
C ALA A 98 -12.13 13.51 -30.99
N ASN A 99 -12.88 12.56 -31.54
CA ASN A 99 -13.26 12.53 -32.96
C ASN A 99 -14.20 13.68 -33.38
N ASP A 100 -15.15 14.06 -32.50
CA ASP A 100 -16.05 15.19 -32.72
C ASP A 100 -15.28 16.51 -32.85
N HIS A 101 -14.19 16.64 -32.11
CA HIS A 101 -13.27 17.77 -32.17
C HIS A 101 -12.09 17.58 -33.12
N LYS A 102 -12.12 16.53 -33.96
CA LYS A 102 -11.07 16.24 -34.96
C LYS A 102 -9.67 16.13 -34.35
N VAL A 103 -9.59 15.62 -33.13
CA VAL A 103 -8.33 15.39 -32.43
C VAL A 103 -7.70 14.11 -32.97
N GLY A 104 -6.53 14.24 -33.60
CA GLY A 104 -5.70 13.11 -34.00
C GLY A 104 -4.69 12.70 -32.93
N TYR A 105 -4.26 13.67 -32.11
CA TYR A 105 -3.30 13.45 -31.02
C TYR A 105 -3.62 14.38 -29.85
N PHE A 106 -3.52 13.87 -28.63
CA PHE A 106 -3.63 14.61 -27.38
C PHE A 106 -2.61 14.06 -26.39
N GLN A 107 -1.90 14.93 -25.69
CA GLN A 107 -0.99 14.56 -24.60
C GLN A 107 -1.18 15.54 -23.44
N ASP A 108 -1.32 14.99 -22.25
CA ASP A 108 -1.58 15.74 -21.02
C ASP A 108 -0.65 15.26 -19.91
N GLN A 109 0.51 15.90 -19.82
CA GLN A 109 1.49 15.69 -18.77
C GLN A 109 1.98 17.04 -18.25
N ASP A 110 2.34 17.09 -16.97
CA ASP A 110 2.79 18.32 -16.30
C ASP A 110 3.96 19.02 -17.02
N TRP A 111 4.77 18.26 -17.76
CA TRP A 111 5.93 18.74 -18.51
C TRP A 111 5.69 18.79 -20.03
N CYS A 112 4.55 18.29 -20.52
CA CYS A 112 4.18 18.30 -21.92
C CYS A 112 2.66 18.22 -22.13
N GLU A 113 2.09 19.35 -22.56
CA GLU A 113 0.77 19.40 -23.18
C GLU A 113 0.92 19.57 -24.69
N ALA A 114 0.28 18.70 -25.46
CA ALA A 114 0.26 18.76 -26.92
C ALA A 114 -1.09 18.32 -27.51
N LEU A 115 -1.45 18.88 -28.66
CA LEU A 115 -2.73 18.66 -29.32
C LEU A 115 -2.57 18.78 -30.84
N LEU A 116 -2.89 17.72 -31.58
CA LEU A 116 -3.04 17.75 -33.02
C LEU A 116 -4.52 17.65 -33.39
N VAL A 117 -5.00 18.68 -34.08
CA VAL A 117 -6.35 18.73 -34.67
C VAL A 117 -6.27 19.12 -36.14
N ASP A 118 -7.32 18.89 -36.91
CA ASP A 118 -7.39 19.28 -38.33
C ASP A 118 -7.04 20.76 -38.58
N THR A 119 -7.31 21.63 -37.60
CA THR A 119 -7.09 23.09 -37.70
C THR A 119 -5.70 23.54 -37.25
N GLY A 120 -4.87 22.65 -36.69
CA GLY A 120 -3.53 23.00 -36.25
C GLY A 120 -2.88 22.01 -35.28
N ASN A 121 -1.57 22.19 -35.11
CA ASN A 121 -0.74 21.46 -34.17
C ASN A 121 -0.32 22.41 -33.04
N TYR A 122 -0.63 22.06 -31.79
CA TYR A 122 -0.39 22.88 -30.61
C TYR A 122 0.51 22.16 -29.62
N ALA A 123 1.43 22.90 -28.99
CA ALA A 123 2.23 22.41 -27.88
C ALA A 123 2.54 23.52 -26.88
N SER A 124 2.64 23.15 -25.61
CA SER A 124 3.07 24.02 -24.51
C SER A 124 4.57 24.34 -24.55
N SER A 125 5.36 23.49 -25.20
CA SER A 125 6.80 23.66 -25.39
C SER A 125 7.19 23.26 -26.81
N PRO A 126 8.07 24.03 -27.49
CA PRO A 126 8.63 23.65 -28.80
C PRO A 126 9.74 22.58 -28.68
N ALA A 127 9.93 21.99 -27.49
CA ALA A 127 10.89 20.91 -27.32
C ALA A 127 10.46 19.69 -28.14
N SER A 128 11.39 19.10 -28.89
CA SER A 128 11.18 17.90 -29.71
C SER A 128 10.65 16.67 -28.95
N THR A 129 10.65 16.73 -27.62
CA THR A 129 10.11 15.71 -26.73
C THR A 129 8.62 15.86 -26.43
N CYS A 130 7.97 16.93 -26.91
CA CYS A 130 6.55 17.21 -26.66
C CYS A 130 5.73 17.30 -27.94
N GLY A 131 4.92 16.28 -28.21
CA GLY A 131 4.12 16.19 -29.44
C GLY A 131 4.97 16.05 -30.71
N ASP A 132 4.44 16.55 -31.83
CA ASP A 132 5.12 16.59 -33.13
C ASP A 132 5.94 17.89 -33.24
N GLY A 133 7.00 17.93 -32.42
CA GLY A 133 7.59 19.14 -31.81
C GLY A 133 8.09 20.26 -32.73
N ASP A 134 8.40 20.00 -34.00
CA ASP A 134 9.00 21.03 -34.87
C ASP A 134 7.97 21.94 -35.56
N ASN A 135 6.71 21.48 -35.67
CA ASN A 135 5.64 22.21 -36.36
C ASN A 135 4.55 22.75 -35.42
N ALA A 136 4.72 22.58 -34.11
CA ALA A 136 3.72 22.95 -33.13
C ALA A 136 3.78 24.46 -32.82
N LYS A 137 2.61 25.11 -32.80
CA LYS A 137 2.46 26.49 -32.31
C LYS A 137 2.02 26.50 -30.83
N PRO A 138 2.21 27.61 -30.11
CA PRO A 138 1.63 27.77 -28.78
C PRO A 138 0.10 27.64 -28.80
N PHE A 139 -0.48 27.21 -27.69
CA PHE A 139 -1.94 27.15 -27.52
C PHE A 139 -2.58 28.54 -27.65
N ASP A 140 -3.54 28.65 -28.58
CA ASP A 140 -4.43 29.81 -28.71
C ASP A 140 -5.78 29.53 -28.04
N GLY A 141 -6.73 30.47 -28.13
CA GLY A 141 -8.05 30.30 -27.51
C GLY A 141 -8.81 29.06 -28.00
N HIS A 142 -8.66 28.71 -29.27
CA HIS A 142 -9.32 27.54 -29.87
C HIS A 142 -8.65 26.23 -29.44
N GLY A 143 -7.31 26.17 -29.50
CA GLY A 143 -6.55 25.01 -29.02
C GLY A 143 -6.83 24.71 -27.55
N ASN A 144 -6.85 25.75 -26.69
CA ASN A 144 -7.17 25.59 -25.27
C ASN A 144 -8.59 25.08 -25.03
N GLU A 145 -9.57 25.56 -25.81
CA GLU A 145 -10.96 25.10 -25.71
C GLU A 145 -11.09 23.60 -26.01
N ILE A 146 -10.48 23.13 -27.10
CA ILE A 146 -10.53 21.71 -27.47
C ILE A 146 -9.78 20.87 -26.43
N PHE A 147 -8.59 21.31 -26.02
CA PHE A 147 -7.79 20.62 -25.00
C PHE A 147 -8.59 20.42 -23.71
N ALA A 148 -9.25 21.48 -23.22
CA ALA A 148 -10.07 21.42 -22.03
C ALA A 148 -11.26 20.45 -22.17
N LYS A 149 -11.89 20.35 -23.35
CA LYS A 149 -13.00 19.42 -23.60
C LYS A 149 -12.54 17.97 -23.53
N VAL A 150 -11.41 17.64 -24.15
CA VAL A 150 -10.85 16.28 -24.10
C VAL A 150 -10.45 15.92 -22.67
N ARG A 151 -9.74 16.82 -21.96
CA ARG A 151 -9.39 16.65 -20.54
C ARG A 151 -10.62 16.44 -19.66
N ALA A 152 -11.69 17.22 -19.88
CA ALA A 152 -12.94 17.07 -19.13
C ALA A 152 -13.64 15.74 -19.44
N ALA A 153 -13.62 15.28 -20.69
CA ALA A 153 -14.15 13.97 -21.08
C ALA A 153 -13.37 12.82 -20.44
N ALA A 154 -12.04 12.89 -20.41
CA ALA A 154 -11.19 11.92 -19.73
C ALA A 154 -11.50 11.85 -18.23
N LYS A 155 -11.61 13.02 -17.58
CA LYS A 155 -12.02 13.11 -16.17
C LYS A 155 -13.40 12.52 -15.92
N LYS A 156 -14.38 12.78 -16.81
CA LYS A 156 -15.73 12.21 -16.72
C LYS A 156 -15.74 10.69 -16.91
N ALA A 157 -14.85 10.17 -17.77
CA ALA A 157 -14.64 8.74 -17.95
C ALA A 157 -13.89 8.09 -16.77
N GLY A 158 -13.30 8.88 -15.86
CA GLY A 158 -12.45 8.36 -14.79
C GLY A 158 -11.11 7.83 -15.31
N ILE A 159 -10.66 8.30 -16.47
CA ILE A 159 -9.43 7.87 -17.13
C ILE A 159 -8.42 9.02 -17.03
N THR A 160 -7.17 8.70 -16.69
CA THR A 160 -6.06 9.66 -16.66
C THR A 160 -5.07 9.30 -17.77
N PRO A 161 -5.35 9.70 -19.03
CA PRO A 161 -4.50 9.36 -20.15
C PRO A 161 -3.24 10.23 -20.16
N ILE A 162 -2.08 9.62 -20.41
CA ILE A 162 -0.86 10.34 -20.81
C ILE A 162 -1.04 10.86 -22.24
N ARG A 163 -1.52 9.98 -23.12
CA ARG A 163 -1.64 10.23 -24.55
C ARG A 163 -2.92 9.59 -25.09
N ILE A 164 -3.53 10.26 -26.04
CA ILE A 164 -4.61 9.71 -26.86
C ILE A 164 -4.21 9.94 -28.33
N SER A 165 -4.20 8.87 -29.11
CA SER A 165 -4.04 8.91 -30.56
C SER A 165 -5.33 8.40 -31.20
N VAL A 166 -5.89 9.13 -32.15
CA VAL A 166 -7.11 8.74 -32.87
C VAL A 166 -6.87 8.86 -34.36
N LEU A 167 -7.17 7.78 -35.08
CA LEU A 167 -7.22 7.77 -36.54
C LEU A 167 -8.67 7.67 -36.95
N SER A 168 -9.12 8.60 -37.78
CA SER A 168 -10.49 8.71 -38.26
C SER A 168 -10.51 8.78 -39.78
N GLU A 169 -11.30 7.91 -40.41
CA GLU A 169 -11.53 7.90 -41.83
C GLU A 169 -12.98 8.30 -42.11
N LYS A 170 -13.17 9.41 -42.84
CA LYS A 170 -14.51 9.95 -43.17
C LYS A 170 -15.41 10.20 -41.95
N GLY A 171 -14.80 10.54 -40.80
CA GLY A 171 -15.50 10.83 -39.55
C GLY A 171 -15.79 9.60 -38.68
N THR A 172 -15.41 8.41 -39.13
CA THR A 172 -15.49 7.17 -38.36
C THR A 172 -14.11 6.80 -37.84
N VAL A 173 -13.99 6.57 -36.54
CA VAL A 173 -12.73 6.14 -35.92
C VAL A 173 -12.35 4.74 -36.44
N SER A 174 -11.20 4.64 -37.11
CA SER A 174 -10.64 3.39 -37.61
C SER A 174 -9.65 2.77 -36.63
N PHE A 175 -9.03 3.59 -35.78
CA PHE A 175 -8.12 3.16 -34.72
C PHE A 175 -8.05 4.21 -33.60
N ALA A 176 -7.88 3.77 -32.36
CA ALA A 176 -7.53 4.67 -31.26
C ALA A 176 -6.59 3.99 -30.27
N GLN A 177 -5.72 4.75 -29.64
CA GLN A 177 -4.82 4.30 -28.58
C GLN A 177 -4.86 5.30 -27.43
N ILE A 178 -5.03 4.81 -26.21
CA ILE A 178 -5.04 5.60 -24.98
C ILE A 178 -3.99 5.04 -24.04
N ASP A 179 -2.88 5.76 -23.88
CA ASP A 179 -1.78 5.38 -22.99
C ASP A 179 -2.05 5.90 -21.57
N LEU A 180 -1.84 5.06 -20.55
CA LEU A 180 -2.22 5.36 -19.17
C LEU A 180 -1.06 5.88 -18.30
N SER A 181 -1.39 6.62 -17.25
CA SER A 181 -0.40 7.26 -16.34
C SER A 181 0.42 6.29 -15.47
N CYS A 182 1.48 6.83 -14.85
CA CYS A 182 2.67 6.12 -14.37
C CYS A 182 2.50 4.98 -13.35
N PHE A 183 1.34 4.77 -12.72
CA PHE A 183 1.11 3.54 -11.95
C PHE A 183 0.92 2.32 -12.88
N TYR A 184 0.52 2.59 -14.13
CA TYR A 184 0.35 1.64 -15.22
C TYR A 184 1.11 2.12 -16.46
N CYS A 185 2.37 2.57 -16.32
CA CYS A 185 3.23 3.06 -17.42
C CYS A 185 3.29 2.14 -18.66
N TYR A 186 2.87 0.90 -18.51
CA TYR A 186 2.99 -0.19 -19.46
C TYR A 186 1.64 -0.61 -20.05
N ALA A 187 0.56 0.09 -19.69
CA ALA A 187 -0.79 -0.24 -20.12
C ALA A 187 -1.38 0.78 -21.08
N SER A 188 -2.11 0.28 -22.08
CA SER A 188 -2.88 1.08 -23.02
C SER A 188 -4.21 0.42 -23.36
N TYR A 189 -5.19 1.26 -23.72
CA TYR A 189 -6.40 0.80 -24.37
C TYR A 189 -6.27 1.01 -25.88
N ILE A 190 -6.48 -0.05 -26.65
CA ILE A 190 -6.42 -0.03 -28.11
C ILE A 190 -7.80 -0.31 -28.68
N TYR A 191 -8.28 0.57 -29.55
CA TYR A 191 -9.45 0.35 -30.38
C TYR A 191 -9.02 -0.05 -31.79
N SER A 192 -9.37 -1.27 -32.19
CA SER A 192 -9.12 -1.84 -33.51
C SER A 192 -10.35 -2.64 -33.96
N PRO A 193 -11.37 -1.98 -34.52
CA PRO A 193 -12.64 -2.62 -34.87
C PRO A 193 -12.59 -3.45 -36.15
N GLN A 194 -11.63 -3.19 -37.05
CA GLN A 194 -11.56 -3.84 -38.37
C GLN A 194 -10.84 -5.19 -38.33
N ALA A 195 -9.91 -5.35 -37.39
CA ALA A 195 -9.12 -6.56 -37.21
C ALA A 195 -8.71 -6.71 -35.75
N ALA A 196 -8.53 -7.96 -35.32
CA ALA A 196 -8.03 -8.22 -33.97
C ALA A 196 -6.64 -7.57 -33.80
N TYR A 197 -6.49 -6.80 -32.72
CA TYR A 197 -5.22 -6.16 -32.42
C TYR A 197 -4.16 -7.23 -32.12
N GLN A 198 -3.01 -7.12 -32.80
CA GLN A 198 -1.85 -7.97 -32.54
C GLN A 198 -0.68 -7.03 -32.19
N PRO A 199 -0.15 -7.10 -30.95
CA PRO A 199 1.02 -6.33 -30.57
C PRO A 199 2.23 -6.86 -31.34
N ASP A 200 3.24 -6.02 -31.47
CA ASP A 200 4.44 -6.41 -32.18
C ASP A 200 5.13 -7.57 -31.47
N LYS A 201 5.66 -8.56 -32.20
CA LYS A 201 6.17 -9.81 -31.57
C LYS A 201 7.32 -9.60 -30.59
N ALA A 202 8.01 -8.47 -30.68
CA ALA A 202 9.09 -8.08 -29.78
C ALA A 202 8.59 -7.50 -28.45
N GLU A 203 7.36 -6.98 -28.45
CA GLU A 203 6.69 -6.43 -27.28
C GLU A 203 6.10 -7.62 -26.51
N LYS A 204 6.63 -7.93 -25.33
CA LYS A 204 6.07 -8.97 -24.45
C LYS A 204 4.77 -8.50 -23.82
N ALA A 205 3.79 -8.16 -24.66
CA ALA A 205 2.52 -7.59 -24.26
C ALA A 205 1.49 -8.68 -23.98
N SER A 206 0.83 -8.58 -22.84
CA SER A 206 -0.42 -9.27 -22.58
C SER A 206 -1.57 -8.47 -23.19
N VAL A 207 -2.47 -9.15 -23.89
CA VAL A 207 -3.61 -8.52 -24.57
C VAL A 207 -4.89 -9.18 -24.11
N THR A 208 -5.81 -8.36 -23.61
CA THR A 208 -7.13 -8.78 -23.15
C THR A 208 -8.20 -8.15 -24.05
N ASP A 209 -8.99 -8.97 -24.72
CA ASP A 209 -10.15 -8.51 -25.50
C ASP A 209 -11.26 -8.05 -24.55
N MET A 210 -11.70 -6.80 -24.70
CA MET A 210 -12.75 -6.17 -23.90
C MET A 210 -14.10 -6.13 -24.63
N SER A 211 -14.19 -6.76 -25.81
CA SER A 211 -15.30 -6.71 -26.76
C SER A 211 -15.51 -5.34 -27.42
N GLY A 212 -16.30 -5.31 -28.50
CA GLY A 212 -16.60 -4.07 -29.22
C GLY A 212 -15.41 -3.47 -29.96
N GLY A 213 -14.36 -4.26 -30.24
CA GLY A 213 -13.13 -3.80 -30.89
C GLY A 213 -12.12 -3.16 -29.95
N TRP A 214 -12.34 -3.24 -28.63
CA TRP A 214 -11.41 -2.73 -27.62
C TRP A 214 -10.54 -3.82 -27.04
N TYR A 215 -9.28 -3.47 -26.80
CA TYR A 215 -8.25 -4.32 -26.22
C TYR A 215 -7.57 -3.56 -25.09
N TYR A 216 -7.38 -4.22 -23.96
CA TYR A 216 -6.45 -3.77 -22.92
C TYR A 216 -5.11 -4.45 -23.17
N VAL A 217 -4.06 -3.66 -23.30
CA VAL A 217 -2.70 -4.11 -23.58
C VAL A 217 -1.83 -3.73 -22.41
N ASP A 218 -1.20 -4.70 -21.77
CA ASP A 218 -0.23 -4.48 -20.69
C ASP A 218 1.11 -5.12 -21.07
N THR A 219 2.12 -4.27 -21.24
CA THR A 219 3.47 -4.61 -21.68
C THR A 219 4.39 -5.08 -20.57
N GLY A 220 3.96 -4.99 -19.30
CA GLY A 220 4.72 -5.44 -18.13
C GLY A 220 6.10 -4.80 -17.95
N ILE A 221 6.79 -5.19 -16.88
CA ILE A 221 8.26 -5.04 -16.71
C ILE A 221 8.87 -6.43 -16.73
#